data_AF-A0A3C1Z576-F1
#
_entry.id   AF-A0A3C1Z576-F1
#
_cell.length_a   1.000
_cell.length_b   1.000
_cell.length_c   1.000
_cell.angle_alpha   90.00
_cell.angle_beta   90.00
_cell.angle_gamma   90.00
#
_symmetry.space_group_name_H-M   'P 1'
#
loop_
_entity.id
_entity.type
_entity.pdbx_description
1 polymer ?
#
loop_
_entity_poly.entity_id
_entity_poly.type
_entity_poly.pdbx_seq_one_letter_code
_entity_poly.pdbx_strand_id
1 'polypeptide(L)'
;MPKILIADDSIAVRKVAERLLTEAGMGVTLAANGSEALALLAKDRPDLVVSDVIMPDKSGYEVCAYVRGQANLADLPVLLISGIVNDEVSRQAESCKADGVLKKPFQGSSLKDRVLDLLTRRPHKSGAVSEAPHAEGISAAPVREPAAAAPVLSLQQDTVPILQERVEALQPYEPIIMNVPEPVVLSLSHELSVDEPSIHDDADPAVSAKADERTQVLLAQRDARIAELETQLGEERQSRLEQVRQVQQAVDEHREQAEAMTSRVQLLEQSLADERAQQAAMTQELEDMSRHAHRVEELEAALGEERTRTEHLSQQLSDATHQAARIAELEAHLEAEREAANQLVQQITNLEHLEDRMRELERTLSAEREEFETYRSAHAQLEKVAAMVPVLEEGGEKARAHVVELEGALSAEREASALLLAQVKQLEAGTVRIQELEQALADEQERSQQLAQRTADAEQLADQSTRRFEDLARKLGEIAGLASQLGAGKR
;
A
#
# COMPACT_ATOMS: atom_id res chain seq x y z
N MET A 1 24.62 22.13 0.16
CA MET A 1 23.27 21.64 0.53
C MET A 1 23.23 20.15 0.23
N PRO A 2 22.77 19.29 1.15
CA PRO A 2 22.68 17.85 0.89
C PRO A 2 21.73 17.57 -0.27
N LYS A 3 22.12 16.68 -1.20
CA LYS A 3 21.33 16.21 -2.34
C LYS A 3 20.63 14.90 -2.00
N ILE A 4 19.32 14.84 -2.11
CA ILE A 4 18.51 13.64 -1.83
C ILE A 4 17.87 13.17 -3.13
N LEU A 5 18.02 11.88 -3.44
CA LEU A 5 17.28 11.25 -4.53
C LEU A 5 16.03 10.59 -3.97
N ILE A 6 14.86 10.90 -4.52
CA ILE A 6 13.58 10.30 -4.14
C ILE A 6 13.05 9.48 -5.31
N ALA A 7 12.90 8.18 -5.11
CA ALA A 7 12.32 7.25 -6.08
C ALA A 7 10.98 6.73 -5.56
N ASP A 8 9.89 7.02 -6.25
CA ASP A 8 8.54 6.59 -5.89
C ASP A 8 7.68 6.64 -7.16
N ASP A 9 6.77 5.69 -7.37
CA ASP A 9 5.92 5.68 -8.57
C ASP A 9 4.77 6.71 -8.49
N SER A 10 4.36 7.05 -7.28
CA SER A 10 3.31 8.03 -7.02
C SER A 10 3.83 9.47 -7.10
N ILE A 11 3.31 10.23 -8.07
CA ILE A 11 3.59 11.68 -8.20
C ILE A 11 3.27 12.42 -6.90
N ALA A 12 2.17 12.04 -6.22
CA ALA A 12 1.75 12.68 -4.98
C ALA A 12 2.79 12.50 -3.87
N VAL A 13 3.32 11.28 -3.70
CA VAL A 13 4.34 11.00 -2.68
C VAL A 13 5.65 11.73 -3.02
N ARG A 14 6.08 11.72 -4.30
CA ARG A 14 7.24 12.48 -4.74
C ARG A 14 7.13 13.97 -4.42
N LYS A 15 5.98 14.58 -4.70
CA LYS A 15 5.74 16.02 -4.44
C LYS A 15 5.69 16.36 -2.96
N VAL A 16 5.08 15.51 -2.14
CA VAL A 16 5.06 15.69 -0.68
C VAL A 16 6.49 15.59 -0.12
N ALA A 17 7.23 14.55 -0.50
CA ALA A 17 8.60 14.35 -0.02
C ALA A 17 9.57 15.43 -0.52
N GLU A 18 9.43 15.88 -1.78
CA GLU A 18 10.16 17.02 -2.34
C GLU A 18 9.95 18.28 -1.51
N ARG A 19 8.69 18.62 -1.24
CA ARG A 19 8.34 19.82 -0.47
C ARG A 19 8.94 19.76 0.94
N LEU A 20 8.77 18.65 1.65
CA LEU A 20 9.25 18.49 3.03
C LEU A 20 10.77 18.61 3.15
N LEU A 21 11.51 18.01 2.22
CA LEU A 21 12.97 18.04 2.25
C LEU A 21 13.53 19.37 1.74
N THR A 22 12.86 20.00 0.77
CA THR A 22 13.25 21.33 0.26
C THR A 22 13.01 22.42 1.31
N GLU A 23 11.88 22.39 2.03
CA GLU A 23 11.60 23.28 3.18
C GLU A 23 12.64 23.10 4.30
N ALA A 24 13.26 21.92 4.40
CA ALA A 24 14.36 21.65 5.32
C ALA A 24 15.76 22.04 4.77
N GLY A 25 15.85 22.68 3.60
CA GLY A 25 17.10 23.17 3.03
C GLY A 25 17.93 22.12 2.28
N MET A 26 17.33 21.00 1.87
CA MET A 26 17.97 19.96 1.06
C MET A 26 17.61 20.11 -0.42
N GLY A 27 18.55 19.78 -1.31
CA GLY A 27 18.29 19.67 -2.75
C GLY A 27 17.67 18.32 -3.07
N VAL A 28 16.56 18.29 -3.81
CA VAL A 28 15.85 17.05 -4.12
C VAL A 28 15.89 16.76 -5.62
N THR A 29 16.19 15.50 -5.97
CA THR A 29 16.04 14.96 -7.33
C THR A 29 14.97 13.87 -7.29
N LEU A 30 14.07 13.86 -8.27
CA LEU A 30 12.93 12.94 -8.33
C LEU A 30 13.14 11.87 -9.41
N ALA A 31 12.77 10.64 -9.10
CA ALA A 31 12.69 9.51 -10.02
C ALA A 31 11.31 8.85 -9.92
N ALA A 32 10.67 8.59 -11.06
CA ALA A 32 9.32 8.03 -11.13
C ALA A 32 9.28 6.50 -11.07
N ASN A 33 10.43 5.83 -11.14
CA ASN A 33 10.55 4.38 -11.01
C ASN A 33 12.00 4.01 -10.67
N GLY A 34 12.25 2.73 -10.36
CA GLY A 34 13.59 2.27 -10.02
C GLY A 34 14.59 2.40 -11.17
N SER A 35 14.17 2.20 -12.42
CA SER A 35 15.06 2.34 -13.61
C SER A 35 15.61 3.76 -13.74
N GLU A 36 14.76 4.77 -13.56
CA GLU A 36 15.15 6.18 -13.57
C GLU A 36 16.06 6.51 -12.38
N ALA A 37 15.78 5.95 -11.20
CA ALA A 37 16.63 6.12 -10.02
C ALA A 37 18.06 5.59 -10.27
N LEU A 38 18.19 4.41 -10.89
CA LEU A 38 19.48 3.84 -11.27
C LEU A 38 20.20 4.69 -12.31
N ALA A 39 19.48 5.21 -13.31
CA ALA A 39 20.05 6.09 -14.33
C ALA A 39 20.56 7.42 -13.74
N LEU A 40 19.87 7.95 -12.73
CA LEU A 40 20.30 9.15 -12.01
C LEU A 40 21.51 8.88 -11.11
N LEU A 41 21.51 7.77 -10.38
CA LEU A 41 22.65 7.32 -9.57
C LEU A 41 23.92 7.09 -10.38
N ALA A 42 23.79 6.70 -11.66
CA ALA A 42 24.91 6.57 -12.57
C ALA A 42 25.48 7.92 -13.06
N LYS A 43 24.67 8.99 -13.03
CA LYS A 43 25.05 10.33 -13.53
C LYS A 43 25.59 11.23 -12.43
N ASP A 44 24.92 11.27 -11.28
CA ASP A 44 25.29 12.11 -10.14
C ASP A 44 25.13 11.31 -8.84
N ARG A 45 26.04 11.54 -7.89
CA ARG A 45 26.03 10.85 -6.60
C ARG A 45 25.27 11.73 -5.59
N PRO A 46 24.07 11.34 -5.14
CA PRO A 46 23.38 12.06 -4.07
C PRO A 46 24.07 11.78 -2.72
N ASP A 47 23.63 12.50 -1.69
CA ASP A 47 24.06 12.31 -0.30
C ASP A 47 23.21 11.25 0.43
N LEU A 48 21.98 10.98 -0.05
CA LEU A 48 21.07 9.95 0.46
C LEU A 48 20.03 9.55 -0.60
N VAL A 49 19.61 8.29 -0.59
CA VAL A 49 18.52 7.77 -1.44
C VAL A 49 17.31 7.43 -0.57
N VAL A 50 16.16 7.94 -0.96
CA VAL A 50 14.85 7.58 -0.44
C VAL A 50 14.13 6.82 -1.54
N SER A 51 13.83 5.54 -1.34
CA SER A 51 13.21 4.71 -2.38
C SER A 51 11.97 4.01 -1.85
N ASP A 52 10.88 4.05 -2.61
CA ASP A 52 9.75 3.18 -2.39
C ASP A 52 10.15 1.72 -2.59
N VAL A 53 9.59 0.83 -1.78
CA VAL A 53 9.83 -0.61 -1.85
C VAL A 53 9.20 -1.20 -3.11
N ILE A 54 7.95 -0.83 -3.38
CA ILE A 54 7.17 -1.36 -4.50
C ILE A 54 7.15 -0.31 -5.60
N MET A 55 7.85 -0.58 -6.69
CA MET A 55 7.88 0.28 -7.88
C MET A 55 7.85 -0.59 -9.14
N PRO A 56 7.34 -0.09 -10.27
CA PRO A 56 7.45 -0.76 -11.56
C PRO A 56 8.91 -0.85 -12.02
N ASP A 57 9.19 -1.85 -12.87
CA ASP A 57 10.51 -2.25 -13.41
C ASP A 57 11.52 -2.75 -12.38
N LYS A 58 11.85 -1.90 -11.41
CA LYS A 58 12.86 -2.15 -10.37
C LYS A 58 12.32 -1.72 -9.02
N SER A 59 12.32 -2.66 -8.09
CA SER A 59 11.92 -2.44 -6.70
C SER A 59 12.95 -1.62 -5.92
N GLY A 60 12.54 -1.02 -4.80
CA GLY A 60 13.47 -0.32 -3.91
C GLY A 60 14.58 -1.21 -3.34
N TYR A 61 14.30 -2.51 -3.18
CA TYR A 61 15.33 -3.48 -2.78
C TYR A 61 16.40 -3.66 -3.87
N GLU A 62 16.01 -3.68 -5.14
CA GLU A 62 16.96 -3.75 -6.25
C GLU A 62 17.76 -2.46 -6.39
N VAL A 63 17.15 -1.30 -6.16
CA VAL A 63 17.86 -0.01 -6.09
C VAL A 63 18.89 -0.04 -4.95
N CYS A 64 18.52 -0.53 -3.77
CA CYS A 64 19.44 -0.68 -2.64
C CYS A 64 20.57 -1.67 -2.95
N ALA A 65 20.26 -2.83 -3.54
CA ALA A 65 21.25 -3.82 -3.93
C ALA A 65 22.23 -3.28 -4.97
N TYR A 66 21.75 -2.49 -5.95
CA TYR A 66 22.61 -1.81 -6.92
C TYR A 66 23.55 -0.82 -6.24
N VAL A 67 23.04 0.02 -5.34
CA VAL A 67 23.85 0.98 -4.56
C VAL A 67 24.95 0.23 -3.79
N ARG A 68 24.64 -0.90 -3.14
CA ARG A 68 25.62 -1.73 -2.43
C ARG A 68 26.61 -2.47 -3.35
N GLY A 69 26.22 -2.74 -4.59
CA GLY A 69 27.06 -3.39 -5.60
C GLY A 69 28.07 -2.47 -6.27
N GLN A 70 27.92 -1.14 -6.16
CA GLN A 70 28.81 -0.17 -6.78
C GLN A 70 29.82 0.39 -5.79
N ALA A 71 31.12 0.29 -6.11
CA ALA A 71 32.20 0.71 -5.21
C ALA A 71 32.14 2.20 -4.81
N ASN A 72 31.62 3.05 -5.70
CA ASN A 72 31.44 4.49 -5.50
C ASN A 72 30.13 4.87 -4.78
N LEU A 73 29.19 3.93 -4.62
CA LEU A 73 27.89 4.16 -3.97
C LEU A 73 27.68 3.27 -2.72
N ALA A 74 28.55 2.31 -2.46
CA ALA A 74 28.33 1.30 -1.42
C ALA A 74 28.09 1.88 -0.01
N ASP A 75 28.64 3.06 0.27
CA ASP A 75 28.53 3.83 1.51
C ASP A 75 27.33 4.80 1.56
N LEU A 76 26.66 5.03 0.43
CA LEU A 76 25.52 5.93 0.30
C LEU A 76 24.33 5.45 1.16
N PRO A 77 23.78 6.27 2.07
CA PRO A 77 22.64 5.85 2.86
C PRO A 77 21.39 5.63 2.01
N VAL A 78 20.70 4.52 2.25
CA VAL A 78 19.45 4.15 1.57
C VAL A 78 18.33 3.99 2.60
N LEU A 79 17.33 4.86 2.52
CA LEU A 79 16.09 4.80 3.28
C LEU A 79 14.98 4.21 2.40
N LEU A 80 14.44 3.06 2.79
CA LEU A 80 13.29 2.48 2.11
C LEU A 80 12.00 3.07 2.67
N ILE A 81 11.02 3.32 1.81
CA ILE A 81 9.67 3.70 2.21
C ILE A 81 8.71 2.60 1.75
N SER A 82 7.75 2.19 2.59
CA SER A 82 6.76 1.17 2.22
C SER A 82 5.37 1.49 2.77
N GLY A 83 4.32 1.20 2.00
CA GLY A 83 2.93 1.25 2.49
C GLY A 83 2.61 0.21 3.57
N ILE A 84 3.32 -0.92 3.54
CA ILE A 84 3.17 -2.01 4.51
C ILE A 84 4.56 -2.32 5.08
N VAL A 85 4.68 -2.25 6.40
CA VAL A 85 5.90 -2.68 7.10
C VAL A 85 5.53 -3.90 7.94
N ASN A 86 6.02 -5.06 7.52
CA ASN A 86 5.86 -6.35 8.18
C ASN A 86 7.25 -7.02 8.31
N ASP A 87 7.31 -8.17 9.00
CA ASP A 87 8.58 -8.88 9.24
C ASP A 87 9.30 -9.30 7.94
N GLU A 88 8.56 -9.49 6.85
CA GLU A 88 9.14 -9.80 5.54
C GLU A 88 9.86 -8.60 4.92
N VAL A 89 9.22 -7.41 4.94
CA VAL A 89 9.82 -6.15 4.48
C VAL A 89 11.06 -5.80 5.30
N SER A 90 11.01 -5.96 6.62
CA SER A 90 12.16 -5.73 7.50
C SER A 90 13.33 -6.68 7.17
N ARG A 91 13.06 -7.98 7.03
CA ARG A 91 14.08 -8.97 6.64
C ARG A 91 14.69 -8.67 5.28
N GLN A 92 13.88 -8.29 4.31
CA GLN A 92 14.35 -7.98 2.97
C GLN A 92 15.18 -6.68 2.94
N ALA A 93 14.77 -5.67 3.70
CA ALA A 93 15.51 -4.43 3.88
C ALA A 93 16.89 -4.67 4.55
N GLU A 94 16.95 -5.55 5.56
CA GLU A 94 18.20 -5.97 6.18
C GLU A 94 19.10 -6.74 5.20
N SER A 95 18.51 -7.65 4.42
CA SER A 95 19.22 -8.45 3.41
C SER A 95 19.88 -7.57 2.33
N CYS A 96 19.19 -6.52 1.88
CA CYS A 96 19.76 -5.55 0.94
C CYS A 96 20.63 -4.46 1.63
N LYS A 97 20.82 -4.54 2.95
CA LYS A 97 21.58 -3.59 3.77
C LYS A 97 21.06 -2.15 3.67
N ALA A 98 19.76 -1.95 3.69
CA ALA A 98 19.16 -0.62 3.82
C ALA A 98 19.49 -0.03 5.20
N ASP A 99 19.66 1.30 5.29
CA ASP A 99 19.98 1.98 6.55
C ASP A 99 18.71 2.33 7.36
N GLY A 100 17.52 2.12 6.78
CA GLY A 100 16.25 2.19 7.48
C GLY A 100 15.05 1.90 6.60
N VAL A 101 13.89 1.72 7.25
CA VAL A 101 12.58 1.59 6.61
C VAL A 101 11.62 2.59 7.26
N LEU A 102 10.84 3.32 6.46
CA LEU A 102 9.82 4.25 6.89
C LEU A 102 8.45 3.82 6.35
N LYS A 103 7.43 3.79 7.21
CA LYS A 103 6.06 3.41 6.82
C LYS A 103 5.32 4.59 6.18
N LYS A 104 4.58 4.35 5.08
CA LYS A 104 3.58 5.27 4.53
C LYS A 104 2.22 5.03 5.20
N PRO A 105 1.38 6.08 5.40
CA PRO A 105 1.72 7.49 5.23
C PRO A 105 2.69 7.96 6.32
N PHE A 106 3.67 8.79 5.96
CA PHE A 106 4.58 9.42 6.91
C PHE A 106 4.17 10.88 7.13
N GLN A 107 4.26 11.34 8.39
CA GLN A 107 4.08 12.74 8.72
C GLN A 107 5.34 13.52 8.32
N GLY A 108 5.16 14.82 8.05
CA GLY A 108 6.23 15.67 7.49
C GLY A 108 7.53 15.70 8.30
N SER A 109 7.42 15.64 9.63
CA SER A 109 8.56 15.54 10.55
C SER A 109 9.29 14.20 10.43
N SER A 110 8.59 13.08 10.35
CA SER A 110 9.19 11.74 10.39
C SER A 110 10.16 11.46 9.24
N LEU A 111 9.85 11.89 8.01
CA LEU A 111 10.77 11.72 6.88
C LEU A 111 12.01 12.61 7.04
N LYS A 112 11.80 13.89 7.38
CA LYS A 112 12.88 14.86 7.58
C LYS A 112 13.83 14.39 8.69
N ASP A 113 13.29 14.03 9.85
CA ASP A 113 14.08 13.63 11.02
C ASP A 113 14.90 12.38 10.70
N ARG A 114 14.32 11.41 9.98
CA ARG A 114 15.05 10.20 9.59
C ARG A 114 16.14 10.47 8.57
N VAL A 115 15.90 11.35 7.60
CA VAL A 115 16.93 11.77 6.63
C VAL A 115 18.07 12.50 7.33
N LEU A 116 17.77 13.41 8.27
CA LEU A 116 18.79 14.14 9.04
C LEU A 116 19.61 13.20 9.94
N ASP A 117 18.96 12.24 10.61
CA ASP A 117 19.63 11.23 11.42
C ASP A 117 20.60 10.38 10.58
N LEU A 118 20.19 9.97 9.37
CA LEU A 118 21.05 9.21 8.46
C LEU A 118 22.21 10.04 7.90
N LEU A 119 21.98 11.32 7.60
CA LEU A 119 23.04 12.23 7.14
C LEU A 119 24.05 12.58 8.25
N THR A 120 23.63 12.61 9.52
CA THR A 120 24.51 12.94 10.66
C THR A 120 25.30 11.73 11.17
N ARG A 121 24.75 10.52 11.08
CA ARG A 121 25.42 9.27 11.50
C ARG A 121 26.60 8.85 10.63
N ARG A 122 26.78 9.44 9.44
CA ARG A 122 27.97 9.26 8.61
C ARG A 122 28.46 10.61 8.10
N PRO A 123 29.58 11.16 8.62
CA PRO A 123 30.12 12.39 8.07
C PRO A 123 30.58 12.12 6.64
N HIS A 124 29.89 12.75 5.69
CA HIS A 124 30.21 12.69 4.27
C HIS A 124 31.67 13.09 4.02
N LYS A 125 32.42 12.16 3.42
CA LYS A 125 33.66 12.48 2.70
C LYS A 125 33.26 13.18 1.40
N SER A 126 32.91 14.46 1.50
CA SER A 126 32.71 15.33 0.34
C SER A 126 34.03 15.43 -0.42
N GLY A 127 33.98 15.18 -1.72
CA GLY A 127 35.15 15.19 -2.60
C GLY A 127 35.88 16.52 -2.56
N ALA A 128 37.18 16.46 -2.32
CA ALA A 128 38.09 17.58 -2.48
C ALA A 128 38.12 18.00 -3.96
N VAL A 129 37.74 19.26 -4.22
CA VAL A 129 38.24 20.01 -5.36
C VAL A 129 39.22 21.04 -4.80
N SER A 130 40.44 20.96 -5.33
CA SER A 130 41.62 21.76 -5.02
C SER A 130 41.47 23.22 -5.46
N GLU A 131 41.77 24.16 -4.56
CA GLU A 131 42.68 25.29 -4.86
C GLU A 131 43.21 25.92 -3.56
N ALA A 132 44.54 26.05 -3.47
CA ALA A 132 45.30 26.75 -2.43
C ALA A 132 45.80 28.10 -3.03
N PRO A 133 46.67 28.89 -2.37
CA PRO A 133 46.72 29.38 -0.98
C PRO A 133 46.85 30.93 -0.93
N HIS A 134 46.46 31.59 0.18
CA HIS A 134 47.14 32.82 0.62
C HIS A 134 47.15 32.95 2.14
N ALA A 135 48.37 33.06 2.68
CA ALA A 135 48.73 33.58 4.00
C ALA A 135 48.59 35.13 3.98
N GLU A 136 48.52 35.91 5.06
CA GLU A 136 49.16 35.88 6.38
C GLU A 136 48.37 36.72 7.43
N GLY A 137 48.50 36.35 8.72
CA GLY A 137 48.60 37.28 9.88
C GLY A 137 47.33 37.94 10.45
N ILE A 138 47.11 38.17 11.75
CA ILE A 138 47.98 38.33 12.93
C ILE A 138 47.14 38.06 14.22
N SER A 139 47.69 37.24 15.11
CA SER A 139 47.84 37.37 16.59
C SER A 139 46.75 37.87 17.56
N ALA A 140 46.71 37.13 18.69
CA ALA A 140 46.55 37.57 20.10
C ALA A 140 45.17 37.51 20.81
N ALA A 141 45.04 36.52 21.69
CA ALA A 141 44.53 36.68 23.07
C ALA A 141 45.74 36.54 24.03
N PRO A 142 45.68 36.69 25.38
CA PRO A 142 44.56 37.02 26.31
C PRO A 142 44.94 38.01 27.45
N VAL A 143 43.97 38.57 28.22
CA VAL A 143 44.17 39.04 29.62
C VAL A 143 42.87 38.83 30.44
N ARG A 144 43.06 38.69 31.76
CA ARG A 144 42.33 37.99 32.82
C ARG A 144 41.63 38.96 33.81
N GLU A 145 40.46 38.54 34.37
CA GLU A 145 39.91 38.71 35.76
C GLU A 145 39.70 40.13 36.40
N PRO A 146 38.97 40.29 37.55
CA PRO A 146 37.81 39.56 38.15
C PRO A 146 36.72 40.48 38.83
N ALA A 147 35.71 39.85 39.47
CA ALA A 147 35.11 40.17 40.80
C ALA A 147 33.65 40.71 40.96
N ALA A 148 33.04 40.21 42.07
CA ALA A 148 31.86 40.65 42.86
C ALA A 148 30.45 40.25 42.36
N ALA A 149 29.46 39.90 43.20
CA ALA A 149 29.33 39.50 44.61
C ALA A 149 27.90 38.94 44.80
N ALA A 150 27.70 38.03 45.75
CA ALA A 150 26.40 37.43 46.08
C ALA A 150 25.48 38.40 46.87
N PRO A 151 24.13 38.28 46.75
CA PRO A 151 23.21 38.96 47.66
C PRO A 151 22.86 38.10 48.88
N VAL A 152 22.68 38.82 49.97
CA VAL A 152 22.48 38.42 51.37
C VAL A 152 21.02 38.02 51.64
N LEU A 153 20.82 37.02 52.49
CA LEU A 153 19.52 36.62 53.06
C LEU A 153 18.89 37.77 53.85
N SER A 154 17.60 38.01 53.64
CA SER A 154 16.76 38.85 54.49
C SER A 154 15.55 38.04 54.97
N LEU A 155 15.62 37.53 56.20
CA LEU A 155 14.49 36.91 56.91
C LEU A 155 13.77 38.00 57.71
N GLN A 156 12.55 38.30 57.30
CA GLN A 156 11.61 39.15 58.04
C GLN A 156 11.01 38.33 59.19
N GLN A 157 11.24 38.80 60.41
CA GLN A 157 10.57 38.36 61.63
C GLN A 157 9.22 39.07 61.73
N ASP A 158 8.14 38.31 61.96
CA ASP A 158 7.00 38.83 62.70
C ASP A 158 6.11 37.69 63.25
N THR A 159 5.64 37.91 64.48
CA THR A 159 4.62 37.22 65.28
C THR A 159 5.03 35.94 66.04
N VAL A 160 4.71 35.70 67.32
CA VAL A 160 4.01 36.40 68.42
C VAL A 160 4.43 35.65 69.73
N PRO A 161 4.34 36.26 70.92
CA PRO A 161 5.22 36.06 72.07
C PRO A 161 4.70 34.98 73.02
N ILE A 162 5.57 34.42 73.87
CA ILE A 162 5.25 33.84 75.19
C ILE A 162 6.58 33.50 75.88
N LEU A 163 6.67 33.81 77.18
CA LEU A 163 7.79 33.63 78.13
C LEU A 163 8.81 34.77 78.24
N GLN A 164 8.33 35.98 78.51
CA GLN A 164 9.11 37.05 79.12
C GLN A 164 8.42 37.55 80.40
N GLU A 165 8.17 36.64 81.34
CA GLU A 165 7.75 36.97 82.71
C GLU A 165 8.17 35.82 83.64
N ARG A 166 9.46 35.76 84.02
CA ARG A 166 9.98 35.11 85.26
C ARG A 166 11.51 35.16 85.41
N VAL A 167 12.14 36.31 85.15
CA VAL A 167 13.53 36.55 85.59
C VAL A 167 13.66 37.88 86.34
N GLU A 168 12.68 38.17 87.20
CA GLU A 168 12.80 39.19 88.25
C GLU A 168 12.52 38.53 89.62
N ALA A 169 13.45 37.68 90.06
CA ALA A 169 13.57 37.27 91.46
C ALA A 169 14.87 36.51 91.73
N LEU A 170 16.02 37.01 91.27
CA LEU A 170 17.32 36.55 91.79
C LEU A 170 18.22 37.77 91.95
N GLN A 171 18.19 38.33 93.15
CA GLN A 171 19.21 39.27 93.61
C GLN A 171 20.57 38.58 93.52
N PRO A 172 21.62 39.25 93.01
CA PRO A 172 22.98 38.74 93.10
C PRO A 172 23.35 38.60 94.59
N TYR A 173 23.66 37.38 95.02
CA TYR A 173 24.22 37.11 96.33
C TYR A 173 25.51 37.93 96.52
N GLU A 174 25.54 38.75 97.58
CA GLU A 174 26.77 39.33 98.10
C GLU A 174 27.72 38.19 98.55
N PRO A 175 29.03 38.29 98.29
CA PRO A 175 29.98 37.31 98.80
C PRO A 175 30.01 37.38 100.33
N ILE A 176 29.74 36.24 100.98
CA ILE A 176 29.96 36.06 102.40
C ILE A 176 31.46 36.21 102.67
N ILE A 177 31.87 37.34 103.25
CA ILE A 177 33.21 37.53 103.78
C ILE A 177 33.31 36.63 105.03
N MET A 178 33.99 35.50 104.91
CA MET A 178 34.44 34.73 106.07
C MET A 178 35.48 35.57 106.82
N ASN A 179 35.07 36.16 107.95
CA ASN A 179 35.97 36.82 108.88
C ASN A 179 36.78 35.74 109.62
N VAL A 180 38.01 35.50 109.16
CA VAL A 180 38.98 34.65 109.87
C VAL A 180 39.47 35.44 111.09
N PRO A 181 39.25 34.97 112.34
CA PRO A 181 39.81 35.66 113.50
C PRO A 181 41.35 35.51 113.47
N GLU A 182 42.05 36.65 113.55
CA GLU A 182 43.51 36.75 113.59
C GLU A 182 44.12 35.84 114.69
N PRO A 183 45.31 35.24 114.45
CA PRO A 183 46.03 34.53 115.51
C PRO A 183 46.57 35.54 116.52
N VAL A 184 46.16 35.38 117.78
CA VAL A 184 46.71 36.10 118.94
C VAL A 184 48.20 35.78 119.06
N VAL A 185 49.04 36.78 118.79
CA VAL A 185 50.50 36.69 118.97
C VAL A 185 50.80 36.86 120.46
N LEU A 186 51.04 35.75 121.17
CA LEU A 186 51.55 35.76 122.54
C LEU A 186 52.99 36.26 122.56
N SER A 187 53.16 37.52 122.95
CA SER A 187 54.48 38.16 123.16
C SER A 187 55.01 37.76 124.54
N LEU A 188 55.72 36.64 124.62
CA LEU A 188 56.52 36.26 125.78
C LEU A 188 57.90 36.93 125.69
N SER A 189 58.05 38.06 126.37
CA SER A 189 59.36 38.65 126.64
C SER A 189 59.45 38.97 128.13
N HIS A 190 59.90 37.98 128.90
CA HIS A 190 60.40 38.16 130.24
C HIS A 190 61.87 37.72 130.23
N GLU A 191 62.77 38.68 130.09
CA GLU A 191 64.15 38.51 130.55
C GLU A 191 64.31 39.31 131.84
N LEU A 192 64.68 38.56 132.89
CA LEU A 192 65.15 39.07 134.15
C LEU A 192 66.57 39.62 133.98
N SER A 193 66.80 40.86 134.39
CA SER A 193 68.12 41.30 134.83
C SER A 193 68.18 41.17 136.35
N VAL A 194 68.85 40.10 136.80
CA VAL A 194 69.36 39.96 138.16
C VAL A 194 70.65 40.77 138.22
N ASP A 195 70.72 41.74 139.14
CA ASP A 195 72.00 42.24 139.65
C ASP A 195 72.01 42.02 141.17
N GLU A 196 73.00 41.24 141.59
CA GLU A 196 73.31 40.79 142.94
C GLU A 196 74.19 41.85 143.68
N PRO A 197 74.44 41.67 145.00
CA PRO A 197 74.70 42.75 145.94
C PRO A 197 76.19 43.12 146.09
N SER A 198 76.45 44.22 146.80
CA SER A 198 77.74 44.43 147.48
C SER A 198 77.55 44.99 148.90
N ILE A 199 78.38 44.41 149.76
CA ILE A 199 78.45 44.44 151.21
C ILE A 199 79.14 45.73 151.70
N HIS A 200 78.72 46.32 152.82
CA HIS A 200 79.57 46.52 154.01
C HIS A 200 78.85 47.28 155.15
N ASP A 201 78.89 46.63 156.32
CA ASP A 201 79.07 47.11 157.70
C ASP A 201 78.56 48.50 158.11
N ASP A 202 77.67 48.57 159.12
CA ASP A 202 78.11 48.50 160.52
C ASP A 202 76.93 48.36 161.52
N ALA A 203 77.11 47.43 162.45
CA ALA A 203 76.62 47.38 163.84
C ALA A 203 75.10 47.42 164.20
N ASP A 204 74.65 46.23 164.62
CA ASP A 204 73.98 45.91 165.90
C ASP A 204 72.43 45.93 166.04
N PRO A 205 71.83 45.13 166.96
CA PRO A 205 71.28 43.82 166.63
C PRO A 205 69.81 43.63 167.07
N ALA A 206 69.28 42.45 166.70
CA ALA A 206 68.03 41.80 167.14
C ALA A 206 66.75 42.11 166.36
N VAL A 207 66.31 41.12 165.55
CA VAL A 207 64.95 40.52 165.45
C VAL A 207 64.85 39.77 164.10
N SER A 208 64.96 38.44 164.09
CA SER A 208 64.63 37.62 162.90
C SER A 208 64.17 36.22 163.29
N ALA A 209 62.84 36.06 163.37
CA ALA A 209 62.11 34.78 163.38
C ALA A 209 60.66 34.92 162.85
N LYS A 210 60.25 36.11 162.38
CA LYS A 210 58.89 36.43 161.90
C LYS A 210 58.79 36.68 160.39
N ALA A 211 59.91 36.61 159.67
CA ALA A 211 59.95 36.86 158.23
C ALA A 211 59.52 35.64 157.40
N ASP A 212 59.90 34.43 157.83
CA ASP A 212 59.69 33.19 157.06
C ASP A 212 58.21 32.74 157.00
N GLU A 213 57.42 33.04 158.02
CA GLU A 213 55.98 32.70 158.07
C GLU A 213 55.15 33.53 157.10
N ARG A 214 55.51 34.81 156.88
CA ARG A 214 54.77 35.71 155.97
C ARG A 214 54.95 35.35 154.50
N THR A 215 56.14 34.90 154.12
CA THR A 215 56.44 34.45 152.76
C THR A 215 55.71 33.16 152.38
N GLN A 216 55.54 32.22 153.33
CA GLN A 216 54.80 30.97 153.06
C GLN A 216 53.31 31.20 152.86
N VAL A 217 52.69 32.12 153.61
CA VAL A 217 51.27 32.47 153.45
C VAL A 217 50.99 33.12 152.09
N LEU A 218 51.89 33.98 151.60
CA LEU A 218 51.76 34.61 150.29
C LEU A 218 51.89 33.61 149.13
N LEU A 219 52.79 32.62 149.24
CA LEU A 219 52.93 31.55 148.26
C LEU A 219 51.67 30.68 148.21
N ALA A 220 51.12 30.30 149.37
CA ALA A 220 49.87 29.53 149.43
C ALA A 220 48.67 30.30 148.83
N GLN A 221 48.59 31.62 149.04
CA GLN A 221 47.56 32.47 148.41
C GLN A 221 47.74 32.57 146.89
N ARG A 222 48.99 32.67 146.42
CA ARG A 222 49.30 32.70 144.98
C ARG A 222 48.94 31.37 144.32
N ASP A 223 49.30 30.25 144.95
CA ASP A 223 49.05 28.93 144.41
C ASP A 223 47.54 28.59 144.41
N ALA A 224 46.80 29.05 145.42
CA ALA A 224 45.33 28.98 145.41
C ALA A 224 44.71 29.82 144.29
N ARG A 225 45.25 31.03 144.02
CA ARG A 225 44.78 31.89 142.92
C ARG A 225 45.13 31.32 141.54
N ILE A 226 46.28 30.67 141.41
CA ILE A 226 46.68 29.96 140.18
C ILE A 226 45.71 28.80 139.94
N ALA A 227 45.41 27.99 140.95
CA ALA A 227 44.44 26.90 140.84
C ALA A 227 43.05 27.41 140.43
N GLU A 228 42.58 28.53 141.00
CA GLU A 228 41.31 29.16 140.63
C GLU A 228 41.32 29.63 139.16
N LEU A 229 42.38 30.29 138.71
CA LEU A 229 42.51 30.73 137.31
C LEU A 229 42.62 29.55 136.34
N GLU A 230 43.32 28.48 136.72
CA GLU A 230 43.40 27.25 135.93
C GLU A 230 42.04 26.57 135.80
N THR A 231 41.21 26.58 136.86
CA THR A 231 39.83 26.09 136.78
C THR A 231 38.97 26.95 135.85
N GLN A 232 39.03 28.29 135.96
CA GLN A 232 38.29 29.19 135.06
C GLN A 232 38.72 29.04 133.60
N LEU A 233 40.03 28.92 133.35
CA LEU A 233 40.57 28.76 132.01
C LEU A 233 40.26 27.34 131.45
N GLY A 234 40.14 26.35 132.32
CA GLY A 234 39.62 25.01 131.99
C GLY A 234 38.15 25.05 131.55
N GLU A 235 37.31 25.77 132.29
CA GLU A 235 35.88 25.97 131.96
C GLU A 235 35.70 26.76 130.66
N GLU A 236 36.46 27.85 130.45
CA GLU A 236 36.42 28.61 129.19
C GLU A 236 36.88 27.76 127.98
N ARG A 237 37.93 26.95 128.14
CA ARG A 237 38.39 26.03 127.09
C ARG A 237 37.33 24.98 126.78
N GLN A 238 36.66 24.43 127.79
CA GLN A 238 35.56 23.47 127.59
C GLN A 238 34.39 24.12 126.87
N SER A 239 33.95 25.31 127.30
CA SER A 239 32.88 26.07 126.64
C SER A 239 33.24 26.41 125.18
N ARG A 240 34.48 26.81 124.90
CA ARG A 240 34.96 27.11 123.55
C ARG A 240 35.05 25.86 122.67
N LEU A 241 35.49 24.72 123.22
CA LEU A 241 35.47 23.44 122.52
C LEU A 241 34.05 23.00 122.19
N GLU A 242 33.10 23.23 123.11
CA GLU A 242 31.69 22.93 122.89
C GLU A 242 31.07 23.84 121.81
N GLN A 243 31.38 25.14 121.81
CA GLN A 243 30.99 26.06 120.73
C GLN A 243 31.56 25.65 119.37
N VAL A 244 32.85 25.31 119.30
CA VAL A 244 33.48 24.83 118.05
C VAL A 244 32.81 23.55 117.58
N ARG A 245 32.46 22.63 118.50
CA ARG A 245 31.75 21.40 118.16
C ARG A 245 30.33 21.68 117.63
N GLN A 246 29.60 22.62 118.23
CA GLN A 246 28.27 23.03 117.75
C GLN A 246 28.35 23.69 116.36
N VAL A 247 29.32 24.58 116.13
CA VAL A 247 29.54 25.22 114.82
C VAL A 247 29.93 24.16 113.78
N GLN A 248 30.81 23.22 114.13
CA GLN A 248 31.20 22.15 113.22
C GLN A 248 30.00 21.25 112.83
N GLN A 249 29.16 20.89 113.81
CA GLN A 249 27.92 20.14 113.54
C GLN A 249 26.99 20.91 112.60
N ALA A 250 26.79 22.22 112.81
CA ALA A 250 25.97 23.04 111.93
C ALA A 250 26.55 23.13 110.50
N VAL A 251 27.87 23.24 110.36
CA VAL A 251 28.54 23.24 109.05
C VAL A 251 28.38 21.90 108.33
N ASP A 252 28.52 20.79 109.06
CA ASP A 252 28.34 19.44 108.51
C ASP A 252 26.88 19.23 108.06
N GLU A 253 25.89 19.66 108.86
CA GLU A 253 24.47 19.62 108.49
C GLU A 253 24.17 20.46 107.23
N HIS A 254 24.71 21.68 107.14
CA HIS A 254 24.55 22.52 105.95
C HIS A 254 25.24 21.93 104.72
N ARG A 255 26.38 21.25 104.89
CA ARG A 255 27.08 20.56 103.81
C ARG A 255 26.26 19.40 103.28
N GLU A 256 25.70 18.57 104.16
CA GLU A 256 24.80 17.47 103.78
C GLU A 256 23.55 18.00 103.05
N GLN A 257 22.97 19.11 103.52
CA GLN A 257 21.86 19.77 102.83
C GLN A 257 22.25 20.29 101.43
N ALA A 258 23.45 20.85 101.28
CA ALA A 258 23.95 21.32 99.98
C ALA A 258 24.21 20.15 99.00
N GLU A 259 24.78 19.04 99.49
CA GLU A 259 24.98 17.83 98.70
C GLU A 259 23.63 17.20 98.28
N ALA A 260 22.64 17.18 99.18
CA ALA A 260 21.27 16.75 98.88
C ALA A 260 20.57 17.68 97.86
N MET A 261 20.75 18.99 97.96
CA MET A 261 20.25 19.96 96.96
C MET A 261 20.91 19.74 95.59
N THR A 262 22.22 19.52 95.55
CA THR A 262 22.97 19.32 94.30
C THR A 262 22.54 18.04 93.59
N SER A 263 22.37 16.93 94.33
CA SER A 263 21.86 15.68 93.74
C SER A 263 20.42 15.81 93.22
N ARG A 264 19.57 16.57 93.92
CA ARG A 264 18.21 16.87 93.45
C ARG A 264 18.22 17.74 92.18
N VAL A 265 19.11 18.71 92.08
CA VAL A 265 19.28 19.52 90.86
C VAL A 265 19.73 18.63 89.70
N GLN A 266 20.70 17.75 89.90
CA GLN A 266 21.16 16.82 88.85
C GLN A 266 20.03 15.89 88.36
N LEU A 267 19.18 15.39 89.26
CA LEU A 267 18.02 14.58 88.88
C LEU A 267 17.00 15.38 88.05
N LEU A 268 16.75 16.64 88.40
CA LEU A 268 15.85 17.51 87.64
C LEU A 268 16.44 17.88 86.26
N GLU A 269 17.75 18.11 86.17
CA GLU A 269 18.43 18.33 84.89
C GLU A 269 18.34 17.11 83.98
N GLN A 270 18.49 15.90 84.55
CA GLN A 270 18.29 14.65 83.80
C GLN A 270 16.84 14.50 83.32
N SER A 271 15.84 14.70 84.18
CA SER A 271 14.44 14.60 83.76
C SER A 271 14.08 15.63 82.68
N LEU A 272 14.64 16.84 82.78
CA LEU A 272 14.42 17.89 81.78
C LEU A 272 15.14 17.59 80.46
N ALA A 273 16.30 16.93 80.51
CA ALA A 273 16.98 16.43 79.31
C ALA A 273 16.16 15.31 78.63
N ASP A 274 15.60 14.39 79.42
CA ASP A 274 14.73 13.32 78.92
C ASP A 274 13.44 13.88 78.29
N GLU A 275 12.79 14.86 78.93
CA GLU A 275 11.62 15.54 78.37
C GLU A 275 11.96 16.27 77.05
N ARG A 276 13.10 16.96 76.98
CA ARG A 276 13.56 17.60 75.74
C ARG A 276 13.84 16.59 74.63
N ALA A 277 14.43 15.44 74.97
CA ALA A 277 14.66 14.36 74.01
C ALA A 277 13.34 13.76 73.50
N GLN A 278 12.35 13.57 74.38
CA GLN A 278 11.00 13.13 73.99
C GLN A 278 10.28 14.16 73.10
N GLN A 279 10.38 15.46 73.44
CA GLN A 279 9.83 16.52 72.61
C GLN A 279 10.49 16.54 71.23
N ALA A 280 11.82 16.41 71.15
CA ALA A 280 12.54 16.35 69.88
C ALA A 280 12.10 15.13 69.03
N ALA A 281 11.95 13.96 69.65
CA ALA A 281 11.45 12.77 68.98
C ALA A 281 10.02 12.95 68.45
N MET A 282 9.12 13.52 69.26
CA MET A 282 7.74 13.81 68.85
C MET A 282 7.69 14.83 67.70
N THR A 283 8.54 15.87 67.72
CA THR A 283 8.61 16.82 66.61
C THR A 283 9.11 16.16 65.33
N GLN A 284 10.08 15.24 65.43
CA GLN A 284 10.58 14.50 64.27
C GLN A 284 9.52 13.55 63.70
N GLU A 285 8.75 12.86 64.55
CA GLU A 285 7.60 12.06 64.10
C GLU A 285 6.55 12.91 63.39
N LEU A 286 6.24 14.11 63.89
CA LEU A 286 5.31 15.04 63.24
C LEU A 286 5.83 15.51 61.86
N GLU A 287 7.13 15.79 61.74
CA GLU A 287 7.75 16.12 60.46
C GLU A 287 7.66 14.96 59.47
N ASP A 288 7.94 13.73 59.92
CA ASP A 288 7.85 12.55 59.07
C ASP A 288 6.40 12.25 58.64
N MET A 289 5.43 12.40 59.53
CA MET A 289 4.01 12.31 59.15
C MET A 289 3.62 13.40 58.15
N SER A 290 4.13 14.63 58.29
CA SER A 290 3.88 15.71 57.34
C SER A 290 4.45 15.38 55.96
N ARG A 291 5.68 14.84 55.89
CA ARG A 291 6.28 14.35 54.64
C ARG A 291 5.46 13.22 54.01
N HIS A 292 4.97 12.28 54.82
CA HIS A 292 4.09 11.22 54.34
C HIS A 292 2.77 11.77 53.80
N ALA A 293 2.15 12.75 54.46
CA ALA A 293 0.93 13.38 53.97
C ALA A 293 1.14 14.06 52.60
N HIS A 294 2.23 14.83 52.43
CA HIS A 294 2.57 15.43 51.15
C HIS A 294 2.79 14.37 50.06
N ARG A 295 3.44 13.25 50.40
CA ARG A 295 3.65 12.16 49.45
C ARG A 295 2.34 11.49 49.02
N VAL A 296 1.36 11.39 49.92
CA VAL A 296 0.02 10.89 49.58
C VAL A 296 -0.68 11.85 48.63
N GLU A 297 -0.62 13.16 48.87
CA GLU A 297 -1.20 14.18 47.98
C GLU A 297 -0.58 14.12 46.56
N GLU A 298 0.74 13.95 46.45
CA GLU A 298 1.41 13.75 45.16
C GLU A 298 0.91 12.49 44.42
N LEU A 299 0.73 11.39 45.16
CA LEU A 299 0.22 10.14 44.60
C LEU A 299 -1.25 10.25 44.19
N GLU A 300 -2.07 10.97 44.94
CA GLU A 300 -3.46 11.25 44.59
C GLU A 300 -3.55 12.11 43.32
N ALA A 301 -2.69 13.13 43.20
CA ALA A 301 -2.58 13.94 41.98
C ALA A 301 -2.18 13.08 40.77
N ALA A 302 -1.15 12.24 40.92
CA ALA A 302 -0.71 11.33 39.85
C ALA A 302 -1.80 10.31 39.47
N LEU A 303 -2.55 9.79 40.46
CA LEU A 303 -3.69 8.90 40.23
C LEU A 303 -4.82 9.61 39.49
N GLY A 304 -5.06 10.89 39.81
CA GLY A 304 -6.00 11.75 39.09
C GLY A 304 -5.62 11.92 37.62
N GLU A 305 -4.36 12.22 37.34
CA GLU A 305 -3.85 12.29 35.96
C GLU A 305 -4.04 10.98 35.20
N GLU A 306 -3.67 9.84 35.80
CA GLU A 306 -3.86 8.54 35.16
C GLU A 306 -5.33 8.23 34.88
N ARG A 307 -6.25 8.55 35.80
CA ARG A 307 -7.69 8.41 35.55
C ARG A 307 -8.14 9.24 34.35
N THR A 308 -7.74 10.51 34.26
CA THR A 308 -8.09 11.34 33.09
C THR A 308 -7.48 10.82 31.79
N ARG A 309 -6.26 10.27 31.81
CA ARG A 309 -5.64 9.61 30.65
C ARG A 309 -6.45 8.39 30.21
N THR A 310 -6.89 7.56 31.17
CA THR A 310 -7.72 6.38 30.86
C THR A 310 -9.09 6.76 30.31
N GLU A 311 -9.73 7.82 30.83
CA GLU A 311 -11.00 8.34 30.32
C GLU A 311 -10.84 8.85 28.88
N HIS A 312 -9.77 9.60 28.60
CA HIS A 312 -9.47 10.07 27.26
C HIS A 312 -9.20 8.92 26.27
N LEU A 313 -8.42 7.91 26.68
CA LEU A 313 -8.19 6.71 25.86
C LEU A 313 -9.48 5.92 25.61
N SER A 314 -10.34 5.80 26.62
CA SER A 314 -11.66 5.18 26.49
C SER A 314 -12.55 5.94 25.49
N GLN A 315 -12.54 7.27 25.56
CA GLN A 315 -13.26 8.12 24.60
C GLN A 315 -12.71 7.95 23.18
N GLN A 316 -11.39 7.93 23.01
CA GLN A 316 -10.75 7.69 21.71
C GLN A 316 -11.09 6.32 21.14
N LEU A 317 -11.16 5.28 21.99
CA LEU A 317 -11.61 3.95 21.58
C LEU A 317 -13.07 3.97 21.13
N SER A 318 -13.96 4.64 21.88
CA SER A 318 -15.36 4.81 21.49
C SER A 318 -15.49 5.51 20.14
N ASP A 319 -14.78 6.64 19.95
CA ASP A 319 -14.79 7.37 18.68
C ASP A 319 -14.25 6.53 17.53
N ALA A 320 -13.18 5.77 17.76
CA ALA A 320 -12.63 4.83 16.76
C ALA A 320 -13.63 3.72 16.42
N THR A 321 -14.37 3.19 17.38
CA THR A 321 -15.42 2.19 17.11
C THR A 321 -16.59 2.77 16.30
N HIS A 322 -16.99 4.02 16.58
CA HIS A 322 -17.99 4.72 15.77
C HIS A 322 -17.51 4.97 14.34
N GLN A 323 -16.24 5.37 14.17
CA GLN A 323 -15.64 5.53 12.85
C GLN A 323 -15.57 4.20 12.10
N ALA A 324 -15.20 3.11 12.77
CA ALA A 324 -15.19 1.77 12.16
C ALA A 324 -16.58 1.33 11.71
N ALA A 325 -17.62 1.57 12.53
CA ALA A 325 -19.00 1.31 12.14
C ALA A 325 -19.42 2.14 10.91
N ARG A 326 -19.04 3.43 10.86
CA ARG A 326 -19.31 4.29 9.71
C ARG A 326 -18.60 3.84 8.44
N ILE A 327 -17.36 3.36 8.56
CA ILE A 327 -16.61 2.78 7.44
C ILE A 327 -17.35 1.55 6.90
N ALA A 328 -17.79 0.65 7.78
CA ALA A 328 -18.54 -0.54 7.37
C ALA A 328 -19.86 -0.20 6.64
N GLU A 329 -20.59 0.83 7.10
CA GLU A 329 -21.78 1.33 6.39
C GLU A 329 -21.43 1.86 4.98
N LEU A 330 -20.34 2.63 4.86
CA LEU A 330 -19.91 3.17 3.57
C LEU A 330 -19.42 2.09 2.62
N GLU A 331 -18.73 1.07 3.14
CA GLU A 331 -18.31 -0.09 2.36
C GLU A 331 -19.52 -0.87 1.84
N ALA A 332 -20.53 -1.11 2.68
CA ALA A 332 -21.78 -1.75 2.26
C ALA A 332 -22.52 -0.93 1.18
N HIS A 333 -22.55 0.40 1.30
CA HIS A 333 -23.10 1.27 0.26
C HIS A 333 -22.31 1.17 -1.06
N LEU A 334 -20.99 1.14 -0.98
CA LEU A 334 -20.11 1.05 -2.16
C LEU A 334 -20.25 -0.33 -2.84
N GLU A 335 -20.38 -1.41 -2.06
CA GLU A 335 -20.70 -2.75 -2.58
C GLU A 335 -22.06 -2.77 -3.29
N ALA A 336 -23.10 -2.18 -2.69
CA ALA A 336 -24.41 -2.08 -3.32
C ALA A 336 -24.37 -1.28 -4.64
N GLU A 337 -23.60 -0.18 -4.69
CA GLU A 337 -23.39 0.58 -5.93
C GLU A 337 -22.64 -0.23 -6.99
N ARG A 338 -21.63 -1.00 -6.60
CA ARG A 338 -20.90 -1.91 -7.51
C ARG A 338 -21.81 -3.00 -8.07
N GLU A 339 -22.67 -3.59 -7.22
CA GLU A 339 -23.65 -4.57 -7.66
C GLU A 339 -24.65 -3.97 -8.65
N ALA A 340 -25.18 -2.78 -8.37
CA ALA A 340 -26.06 -2.06 -9.29
C ALA A 340 -25.38 -1.75 -10.62
N ALA A 341 -24.11 -1.33 -10.61
CA ALA A 341 -23.33 -1.09 -11.81
C ALA A 341 -23.12 -2.39 -12.63
N ASN A 342 -22.80 -3.50 -11.97
CA ASN A 342 -22.66 -4.80 -12.63
C ASN A 342 -23.99 -5.27 -13.26
N GLN A 343 -25.13 -5.03 -12.59
CA GLN A 343 -26.45 -5.30 -13.17
C GLN A 343 -26.71 -4.46 -14.43
N LEU A 344 -26.34 -3.18 -14.43
CA LEU A 344 -26.46 -2.32 -15.60
C LEU A 344 -25.56 -2.80 -16.75
N VAL A 345 -24.33 -3.20 -16.47
CA VAL A 345 -23.45 -3.79 -17.50
C VAL A 345 -24.08 -5.05 -18.08
N GLN A 346 -24.63 -5.94 -17.25
CA GLN A 346 -25.32 -7.14 -17.73
C GLN A 346 -26.53 -6.78 -18.60
N GLN A 347 -27.31 -5.76 -18.23
CA GLN A 347 -28.43 -5.28 -19.05
C GLN A 347 -27.96 -4.74 -20.41
N ILE A 348 -26.87 -3.98 -20.45
CA ILE A 348 -26.29 -3.46 -21.69
C ILE A 348 -25.84 -4.62 -22.59
N THR A 349 -25.12 -5.60 -22.06
CA THR A 349 -24.69 -6.77 -22.85
C THR A 349 -25.86 -7.57 -23.41
N ASN A 350 -26.96 -7.70 -22.66
CA ASN A 350 -28.18 -8.34 -23.15
C ASN A 350 -28.83 -7.53 -24.27
N LEU A 351 -28.83 -6.19 -24.17
CA LEU A 351 -29.35 -5.31 -25.22
C LEU A 351 -28.48 -5.39 -26.49
N GLU A 352 -27.16 -5.42 -26.37
CA GLU A 352 -26.24 -5.63 -27.49
C GLU A 352 -26.52 -6.96 -28.20
N HIS A 353 -26.74 -8.04 -27.44
CA HIS A 353 -27.11 -9.33 -28.03
C HIS A 353 -28.46 -9.29 -28.75
N LEU A 354 -29.44 -8.55 -28.21
CA LEU A 354 -30.73 -8.33 -28.89
C LEU A 354 -30.56 -7.53 -30.18
N GLU A 355 -29.72 -6.49 -30.18
CA GLU A 355 -29.40 -5.73 -31.39
C GLU A 355 -28.76 -6.61 -32.46
N ASP A 356 -27.79 -7.46 -32.10
CA ASP A 356 -27.15 -8.36 -33.04
C ASP A 356 -28.14 -9.37 -33.62
N ARG A 357 -29.05 -9.90 -32.80
CA ARG A 357 -30.12 -10.79 -33.26
C ARG A 357 -31.12 -10.07 -34.17
N MET A 358 -31.45 -8.80 -33.90
CA MET A 358 -32.25 -8.00 -34.82
C MET A 358 -31.54 -7.81 -36.16
N ARG A 359 -30.25 -7.47 -36.16
CA ARG A 359 -29.45 -7.32 -37.39
C ARG A 359 -29.38 -8.62 -38.18
N GLU A 360 -29.27 -9.77 -37.51
CA GLU A 360 -29.33 -11.08 -38.17
C GLU A 360 -30.69 -11.32 -38.81
N LEU A 361 -31.79 -11.07 -38.10
CA LEU A 361 -33.14 -11.20 -38.64
C LEU A 361 -33.42 -10.24 -39.80
N GLU A 362 -32.89 -9.01 -39.76
CA GLU A 362 -32.98 -8.06 -40.87
C GLU A 362 -32.24 -8.58 -42.11
N ARG A 363 -31.06 -9.18 -41.93
CA ARG A 363 -30.32 -9.82 -43.03
C ARG A 363 -31.10 -10.97 -43.62
N THR A 364 -31.67 -11.86 -42.79
CA THR A 364 -32.47 -12.98 -43.30
C THR A 364 -33.71 -12.50 -44.03
N LEU A 365 -34.43 -11.50 -43.48
CA LEU A 365 -35.57 -10.88 -44.15
C LEU A 365 -35.20 -10.20 -45.47
N SER A 366 -34.03 -9.55 -45.54
CA SER A 366 -33.54 -8.96 -46.78
C SER A 366 -33.24 -10.02 -47.84
N ALA A 367 -32.62 -11.14 -47.44
CA ALA A 367 -32.34 -12.26 -48.34
C ALA A 367 -33.63 -12.92 -48.84
N GLU A 368 -34.61 -13.18 -47.95
CA GLU A 368 -35.91 -13.70 -48.36
C GLU A 368 -36.63 -12.75 -49.34
N ARG A 369 -36.56 -11.43 -49.12
CA ARG A 369 -37.15 -10.45 -50.05
C ARG A 369 -36.50 -10.48 -51.42
N GLU A 370 -35.18 -10.56 -51.49
CA GLU A 370 -34.45 -10.71 -52.76
C GLU A 370 -34.87 -12.01 -53.48
N GLU A 371 -34.97 -13.13 -52.75
CA GLU A 371 -35.48 -14.38 -53.30
C GLU A 371 -36.91 -14.21 -53.85
N PHE A 372 -37.82 -13.58 -53.10
CA PHE A 372 -39.18 -13.29 -53.58
C PHE A 372 -39.20 -12.42 -54.83
N GLU A 373 -38.32 -11.42 -54.94
CA GLU A 373 -38.18 -10.61 -56.15
C GLU A 373 -37.70 -11.43 -57.34
N THR A 374 -36.73 -12.34 -57.14
CA THR A 374 -36.31 -13.26 -58.20
C THR A 374 -37.45 -14.17 -58.65
N TYR A 375 -38.20 -14.78 -57.72
CA TYR A 375 -39.37 -15.60 -58.04
C TYR A 375 -40.44 -14.79 -58.78
N ARG A 376 -40.70 -13.55 -58.35
CA ARG A 376 -41.65 -12.65 -59.02
C ARG A 376 -41.20 -12.32 -60.44
N SER A 377 -39.91 -12.06 -60.65
CA SER A 377 -39.35 -11.79 -61.98
C SER A 377 -39.46 -13.01 -62.91
N ALA A 378 -39.17 -14.21 -62.39
CA ALA A 378 -39.31 -15.46 -63.12
C ALA A 378 -40.79 -15.75 -63.45
N HIS A 379 -41.71 -15.51 -62.51
CA HIS A 379 -43.14 -15.64 -62.76
C HIS A 379 -43.63 -14.67 -63.84
N ALA A 380 -43.19 -13.42 -63.81
CA ALA A 380 -43.51 -12.45 -64.86
C ALA A 380 -42.95 -12.85 -66.24
N GLN A 381 -41.79 -13.51 -66.30
CA GLN A 381 -41.26 -14.09 -67.55
C GLN A 381 -42.13 -15.25 -68.03
N LEU A 382 -42.55 -16.15 -67.13
CA LEU A 382 -43.46 -17.25 -67.46
C LEU A 382 -44.82 -16.73 -67.95
N GLU A 383 -45.39 -15.69 -67.33
CA GLU A 383 -46.61 -15.05 -67.83
C GLU A 383 -46.43 -14.47 -69.24
N LYS A 384 -45.29 -13.84 -69.54
CA LYS A 384 -44.98 -13.37 -70.91
C LYS A 384 -44.92 -14.53 -71.90
N VAL A 385 -44.27 -15.64 -71.55
CA VAL A 385 -44.20 -16.84 -72.39
C VAL A 385 -45.58 -17.46 -72.57
N ALA A 386 -46.37 -17.56 -71.50
CA ALA A 386 -47.74 -18.05 -71.54
C ALA A 386 -48.62 -17.19 -72.47
N ALA A 387 -48.45 -15.87 -72.47
CA ALA A 387 -49.15 -14.98 -73.40
C ALA A 387 -48.73 -15.18 -74.88
N MET A 388 -47.56 -15.75 -75.16
CA MET A 388 -47.13 -16.10 -76.52
C MET A 388 -47.72 -17.42 -77.02
N VAL A 389 -48.11 -18.34 -76.12
CA VAL A 389 -48.71 -19.64 -76.47
C VAL A 389 -49.89 -19.51 -77.44
N PRO A 390 -50.93 -18.67 -77.20
CA PRO A 390 -52.06 -18.57 -78.12
C PRO A 390 -51.66 -18.05 -79.51
N VAL A 391 -50.66 -17.17 -79.61
CA VAL A 391 -50.14 -16.68 -80.91
C VAL A 391 -49.41 -17.80 -81.67
N LEU A 392 -48.64 -18.62 -80.96
CA LEU A 392 -47.98 -19.78 -81.55
C LEU A 392 -48.97 -20.87 -81.94
N GLU A 393 -50.02 -21.09 -81.15
CA GLU A 393 -51.13 -21.99 -81.49
C GLU A 393 -51.87 -21.52 -82.75
N GLU A 394 -52.23 -20.23 -82.83
CA GLU A 394 -52.86 -19.66 -84.03
C GLU A 394 -51.93 -19.77 -85.26
N GLY A 395 -50.63 -19.52 -85.09
CA GLY A 395 -49.64 -19.73 -86.14
C GLY A 395 -49.54 -21.20 -86.58
N GLY A 396 -49.58 -22.13 -85.62
CA GLY A 396 -49.60 -23.57 -85.86
C GLY A 396 -50.86 -24.04 -86.59
N GLU A 397 -52.02 -23.51 -86.23
CA GLU A 397 -53.29 -23.77 -86.94
C GLU A 397 -53.26 -23.25 -88.37
N LYS A 398 -52.75 -22.03 -88.60
CA LYS A 398 -52.56 -21.47 -89.95
C LYS A 398 -51.59 -22.31 -90.78
N ALA A 399 -50.46 -22.73 -90.20
CA ALA A 399 -49.50 -23.59 -90.89
C ALA A 399 -50.13 -24.95 -91.25
N ARG A 400 -50.89 -25.56 -90.35
CA ARG A 400 -51.64 -26.80 -90.64
C ARG A 400 -52.67 -26.62 -91.75
N ALA A 401 -53.42 -25.52 -91.72
CA ALA A 401 -54.37 -25.20 -92.79
C ALA A 401 -53.67 -25.06 -94.14
N HIS A 402 -52.51 -24.39 -94.18
CA HIS A 402 -51.73 -24.25 -95.41
C HIS A 402 -51.16 -25.59 -95.91
N VAL A 403 -50.73 -26.48 -95.01
CA VAL A 403 -50.31 -27.83 -95.40
C VAL A 403 -51.48 -28.59 -96.04
N VAL A 404 -52.69 -28.52 -95.48
CA VAL A 404 -53.88 -29.16 -96.06
C VAL A 404 -54.21 -28.59 -97.45
N GLU A 405 -54.08 -27.27 -97.64
CA GLU A 405 -54.24 -26.63 -98.96
C GLU A 405 -53.21 -27.16 -99.97
N LEU A 406 -51.93 -27.23 -99.59
CA LEU A 406 -50.86 -27.75 -100.45
C LEU A 406 -51.04 -29.23 -100.77
N GLU A 407 -51.46 -30.06 -99.81
CA GLU A 407 -51.78 -31.46 -100.03
C GLU A 407 -52.97 -31.62 -101.00
N GLY A 408 -53.99 -30.76 -100.88
CA GLY A 408 -55.11 -30.69 -101.81
C GLY A 408 -54.69 -30.25 -103.22
N ALA A 409 -53.78 -29.29 -103.34
CA ALA A 409 -53.23 -28.89 -104.64
C ALA A 409 -52.41 -30.01 -105.28
N LEU A 410 -51.60 -30.72 -104.49
CA LEU A 410 -50.81 -31.86 -104.94
C LEU A 410 -51.70 -33.04 -105.36
N SER A 411 -52.79 -33.32 -104.63
CA SER A 411 -53.73 -34.37 -105.03
C SER A 411 -54.43 -34.02 -106.34
N ALA A 412 -54.86 -32.77 -106.52
CA ALA A 412 -55.43 -32.28 -107.78
C ALA A 412 -54.43 -32.40 -108.95
N GLU A 413 -53.16 -32.07 -108.74
CA GLU A 413 -52.11 -32.23 -109.75
C GLU A 413 -51.86 -33.71 -110.09
N ARG A 414 -51.91 -34.60 -109.09
CA ARG A 414 -51.83 -36.06 -109.29
C ARG A 414 -53.02 -36.60 -110.08
N GLU A 415 -54.23 -36.13 -109.80
CA GLU A 415 -55.43 -36.49 -110.57
C GLU A 415 -55.35 -36.00 -112.01
N ALA A 416 -54.93 -34.75 -112.22
CA ALA A 416 -54.70 -34.20 -113.55
C ALA A 416 -53.62 -35.00 -114.32
N SER A 417 -52.52 -35.35 -113.65
CA SER A 417 -51.47 -36.21 -114.23
C SER A 417 -51.98 -37.60 -114.57
N ALA A 418 -52.85 -38.20 -113.74
CA ALA A 418 -53.46 -39.49 -114.00
C ALA A 418 -54.40 -39.44 -115.21
N LEU A 419 -55.18 -38.37 -115.37
CA LEU A 419 -56.03 -38.14 -116.55
C LEU A 419 -55.20 -37.99 -117.83
N LEU A 420 -54.11 -37.21 -117.78
CA LEU A 420 -53.19 -37.09 -118.90
C LEU A 420 -52.57 -38.43 -119.27
N LEU A 421 -52.16 -39.23 -118.28
CA LEU A 421 -51.60 -40.57 -118.51
C LEU A 421 -52.64 -41.53 -119.12
N ALA A 422 -53.91 -41.41 -118.74
CA ALA A 422 -55.00 -42.15 -119.37
C ALA A 422 -55.23 -41.74 -120.83
N GLN A 423 -55.16 -40.44 -121.15
CA GLN A 423 -55.23 -39.95 -122.53
C GLN A 423 -54.05 -40.47 -123.38
N VAL A 424 -52.83 -40.47 -122.83
CA VAL A 424 -51.66 -41.04 -123.52
C VAL A 424 -51.87 -42.52 -123.81
N LYS A 425 -52.35 -43.32 -122.85
CA LYS A 425 -52.68 -44.74 -123.09
C LYS A 425 -53.74 -44.94 -124.17
N GLN A 426 -54.73 -44.06 -124.26
CA GLN A 426 -55.73 -44.12 -125.33
C GLN A 426 -55.12 -43.82 -126.70
N LEU A 427 -54.22 -42.84 -126.79
CA LEU A 427 -53.49 -42.53 -128.02
C LEU A 427 -52.59 -43.69 -128.44
N GLU A 428 -51.85 -44.29 -127.50
CA GLU A 428 -51.04 -45.50 -127.74
C GLU A 428 -51.90 -46.65 -128.27
N ALA A 429 -53.04 -46.95 -127.63
CA ALA A 429 -53.98 -47.96 -128.14
C ALA A 429 -54.54 -47.62 -129.53
N GLY A 430 -54.75 -46.33 -129.81
CA GLY A 430 -55.09 -45.83 -131.14
C GLY A 430 -54.00 -46.12 -132.17
N THR A 431 -52.72 -45.90 -131.83
CA THR A 431 -51.60 -46.21 -132.73
C THR A 431 -51.48 -47.71 -133.03
N VAL A 432 -51.72 -48.57 -132.04
CA VAL A 432 -51.76 -50.03 -132.26
C VAL A 432 -52.89 -50.41 -133.23
N ARG A 433 -54.08 -49.82 -133.07
CA ARG A 433 -55.19 -50.04 -134.03
C ARG A 433 -54.88 -49.53 -135.43
N ILE A 434 -54.18 -48.41 -135.56
CA ILE A 434 -53.73 -47.92 -136.87
C ILE A 434 -52.77 -48.94 -137.49
N GLN A 435 -51.81 -49.48 -136.73
CA GLN A 435 -50.91 -50.54 -137.21
C GLN A 435 -51.67 -51.80 -137.64
N GLU A 436 -52.67 -52.25 -136.87
CA GLU A 436 -53.53 -53.39 -137.24
C GLU A 436 -54.30 -53.14 -138.54
N LEU A 437 -54.85 -51.93 -138.73
CA LEU A 437 -55.56 -51.54 -139.95
C LEU A 437 -54.62 -51.44 -141.15
N GLU A 438 -53.41 -50.91 -140.98
CA GLU A 438 -52.37 -50.90 -142.02
C GLU A 438 -51.98 -52.31 -142.45
N GLN A 439 -51.87 -53.24 -141.49
CA GLN A 439 -51.56 -54.63 -141.77
C GLN A 439 -52.72 -55.35 -142.50
N ALA A 440 -53.97 -55.11 -142.09
CA ALA A 440 -55.15 -55.63 -142.79
C ALA A 440 -55.26 -55.07 -144.22
N LEU A 441 -54.93 -53.80 -144.43
CA LEU A 441 -54.88 -53.19 -145.76
C LEU A 441 -53.79 -53.83 -146.64
N ALA A 442 -52.62 -54.12 -146.07
CA ALA A 442 -51.55 -54.84 -146.76
C ALA A 442 -51.99 -56.25 -147.18
N ASP A 443 -52.66 -56.99 -146.29
CA ASP A 443 -53.21 -58.32 -146.58
C ASP A 443 -54.29 -58.26 -147.69
N GLU A 444 -55.13 -57.22 -147.69
CA GLU A 444 -56.16 -57.00 -148.71
C GLU A 444 -55.54 -56.66 -150.08
N GLN A 445 -54.48 -55.83 -150.09
CA GLN A 445 -53.70 -55.54 -151.30
C GLN A 445 -53.03 -56.80 -151.86
N GLU A 446 -52.48 -57.65 -151.00
CA GLU A 446 -51.88 -58.93 -151.43
C GLU A 446 -52.94 -59.87 -152.02
N ARG A 447 -54.12 -59.99 -151.40
CA ARG A 447 -55.25 -60.76 -151.96
C ARG A 447 -55.70 -60.20 -153.31
N SER A 448 -55.76 -58.88 -153.45
CA SER A 448 -56.12 -58.23 -154.72
C SER A 448 -55.09 -58.50 -155.81
N GLN A 449 -53.80 -58.48 -155.48
CA GLN A 449 -52.71 -58.88 -156.38
C GLN A 449 -52.81 -60.37 -156.78
N GLN A 450 -53.08 -61.26 -155.83
CA GLN A 450 -53.24 -62.69 -156.10
C GLN A 450 -54.46 -62.97 -156.99
N LEU A 451 -55.57 -62.24 -156.81
CA LEU A 451 -56.74 -62.32 -157.69
C LEU A 451 -56.41 -61.82 -159.10
N ALA A 452 -55.69 -60.70 -159.23
CA ALA A 452 -55.22 -60.19 -160.52
C ALA A 452 -54.30 -61.20 -161.24
N GLN A 453 -53.47 -61.93 -160.48
CA GLN A 453 -52.60 -62.96 -161.02
C GLN A 453 -53.40 -64.19 -161.50
N ARG A 454 -54.42 -64.62 -160.75
CA ARG A 454 -55.34 -65.70 -161.17
C ARG A 454 -56.14 -65.34 -162.42
N THR A 455 -56.54 -64.08 -162.58
CA THR A 455 -57.21 -63.64 -163.82
C THR A 455 -56.25 -63.65 -165.01
N ALA A 456 -55.00 -63.24 -164.82
CA ALA A 456 -53.98 -63.31 -165.87
C ALA A 456 -53.66 -64.77 -166.28
N ASP A 457 -53.57 -65.69 -165.32
CA ASP A 457 -53.36 -67.11 -165.59
C ASP A 457 -54.56 -67.76 -166.32
N ALA A 458 -55.79 -67.35 -165.95
CA ALA A 458 -57.01 -67.78 -166.63
C ALA A 458 -57.10 -67.27 -168.08
N GLU A 459 -56.68 -66.02 -168.33
CA GLU A 459 -56.57 -65.46 -169.68
C GLU A 459 -55.52 -66.21 -170.52
N GLN A 460 -54.34 -66.51 -169.96
CA GLN A 460 -53.33 -67.29 -170.66
C GLN A 460 -53.79 -68.72 -171.01
N LEU A 461 -54.55 -69.37 -170.11
CA LEU A 461 -55.13 -70.69 -170.36
C LEU A 461 -56.20 -70.65 -171.46
N ALA A 462 -57.01 -69.58 -171.52
CA ALA A 462 -57.97 -69.38 -172.58
C ALA A 462 -57.26 -69.21 -173.94
N ASP A 463 -56.20 -68.40 -174.00
CA ASP A 463 -55.39 -68.17 -175.21
C ASP A 463 -54.64 -69.43 -175.71
N GLN A 464 -54.20 -70.30 -174.81
CA GLN A 464 -53.61 -71.59 -175.19
C GLN A 464 -54.66 -72.56 -175.75
N SER A 465 -55.91 -72.48 -175.29
CA SER A 465 -57.00 -73.33 -175.79
C SER A 465 -57.40 -72.95 -177.22
N THR A 466 -57.49 -71.65 -177.54
CA THR A 466 -57.79 -71.14 -178.88
C THR A 466 -56.71 -71.52 -179.89
N ARG A 467 -55.42 -71.42 -179.53
CA ARG A 467 -54.31 -71.88 -180.39
C ARG A 467 -54.36 -73.39 -180.69
N ARG A 468 -54.76 -74.22 -179.71
CA ARG A 468 -54.93 -75.68 -179.91
C ARG A 468 -56.11 -76.01 -180.84
N PHE A 469 -57.19 -75.21 -180.79
CA PHE A 469 -58.30 -75.35 -181.73
C PHE A 469 -57.90 -74.95 -183.16
N GLU A 470 -57.09 -73.90 -183.33
CA GLU A 470 -56.57 -73.50 -184.65
C GLU A 470 -55.63 -74.55 -185.27
N ASP A 471 -54.76 -75.18 -184.48
CA ASP A 471 -53.87 -76.26 -184.97
C ASP A 471 -54.63 -77.54 -185.35
N LEU A 472 -55.74 -77.85 -184.66
CA LEU A 472 -56.62 -78.97 -185.03
C LEU A 472 -57.37 -78.70 -186.34
N ALA A 473 -57.82 -77.46 -186.57
CA ALA A 473 -58.44 -77.06 -187.83
C ALA A 473 -57.46 -77.14 -189.01
N ARG A 474 -56.18 -76.80 -188.80
CA ARG A 474 -55.12 -76.89 -189.81
C ARG A 474 -54.81 -78.33 -190.22
N LYS A 475 -54.72 -79.26 -189.24
CA LYS A 475 -54.46 -80.69 -189.50
C LYS A 475 -55.62 -81.41 -190.20
N LEU A 476 -56.87 -80.99 -189.98
CA LEU A 476 -58.03 -81.53 -190.71
C LEU A 476 -58.06 -81.04 -192.17
N GLY A 477 -57.53 -79.85 -192.46
CA GLY A 477 -57.35 -79.35 -193.83
C GLY A 477 -56.28 -80.09 -194.63
N GLU A 478 -55.18 -80.51 -193.99
CA GLU A 478 -54.11 -81.28 -194.63
C GLU A 478 -54.53 -82.73 -194.98
N ILE A 479 -55.41 -83.35 -194.17
CA ILE A 479 -55.96 -84.68 -194.45
C ILE A 479 -56.98 -84.63 -195.61
N ALA A 480 -57.72 -83.54 -195.76
CA ALA A 480 -58.63 -83.34 -196.91
C ALA A 480 -57.89 -83.09 -198.24
N GLY A 481 -56.68 -82.50 -198.20
CA GLY A 481 -55.85 -82.25 -199.39
C GLY A 481 -55.15 -83.50 -199.96
N LEU A 482 -54.77 -84.46 -199.10
CA LEU A 482 -54.16 -85.73 -199.53
C LEU A 482 -55.17 -86.71 -200.17
N ALA A 483 -56.47 -86.49 -199.98
CA ALA A 483 -57.53 -87.21 -200.69
C ALA A 483 -57.70 -86.80 -202.17
N SER A 484 -57.04 -85.73 -202.64
CA SER A 484 -57.25 -85.18 -204.00
C SER A 484 -56.13 -85.47 -205.01
N GLN A 485 -54.97 -86.02 -204.62
CA GLN A 485 -53.83 -86.24 -205.53
C GLN A 485 -53.54 -87.71 -205.93
N LEU A 486 -54.33 -88.68 -205.46
CA LEU A 486 -54.24 -90.09 -205.88
C LEU A 486 -55.56 -90.64 -206.44
N GLY A 487 -56.18 -89.82 -207.30
CA GLY A 487 -57.26 -90.16 -208.22
C GLY A 487 -56.85 -89.98 -209.68
N ALA A 488 -55.66 -90.47 -210.06
CA ALA A 488 -55.28 -90.70 -211.46
C ALA A 488 -55.07 -92.21 -211.64
N GLY A 489 -56.17 -92.95 -211.67
CA GLY A 489 -56.14 -94.42 -211.69
C GLY A 489 -57.51 -95.08 -211.74
N LYS A 490 -58.28 -94.74 -212.79
CA LYS A 490 -59.56 -95.32 -213.25
C LYS A 490 -60.86 -94.79 -212.61
N ARG A 491 -61.62 -94.16 -213.52
CA ARG A 491 -63.08 -94.07 -213.69
C ARG A 491 -63.93 -93.73 -212.46
#